data_AF-A0A6P2GBI9-F1
#
_entry.id   AF-A0A6P2GBI9-F1
#
_cell.length_a   1.000
_cell.length_b   1.000
_cell.length_c   1.000
_cell.angle_alpha   90.00
_cell.angle_beta   90.00
_cell.angle_gamma   90.00
#
_symmetry.space_group_name_H-M   'P 1'
#
loop_
_entity.id
_entity.type
_entity.pdbx_description
1 polymer ?
#
loop_
_entity_poly.entity_id
_entity_poly.type
_entity_poly.pdbx_seq_one_letter_code
_entity_poly.pdbx_strand_id
1 'polypeptide(L)'
;MVRNLVIVALMLLMQACSAQRPYSFSLADFLSAKELPYDSPPQVIYRLDDHRFVTLERYRDCHHGESFYNDTKARIRMRIGVGRIENFQGRLINSDPTGINIVLPLSYPHPISCGDRGCTVPLLYSSDGGITFHLLTYMPHSFRPFEDSKRYTIAATKEKLFVAQVDYGDEDGDPYVKEYPLLPNIDLSKPYPPGVRSSTFMASKRPGLLSKLRTPSGQDRITCDASIKPTNPDAPLVR
;
A
#
# COMPACT_ATOMS: atom_id res chain seq x y z
N MET A 1 -38.19 14.93 58.53
CA MET A 1 -36.88 14.32 58.23
C MET A 1 -36.90 13.23 57.15
N VAL A 2 -38.02 12.53 56.94
CA VAL A 2 -38.12 11.44 55.93
C VAL A 2 -38.08 11.93 54.47
N ARG A 3 -38.58 13.14 54.17
CA ARG A 3 -38.68 13.67 52.81
C ARG A 3 -37.33 14.02 52.15
N ASN A 4 -36.32 14.36 52.94
CA ASN A 4 -34.98 14.71 52.44
C ASN A 4 -34.11 13.47 52.15
N LEU A 5 -34.41 12.31 52.75
CA LEU A 5 -33.71 11.05 52.51
C LEU A 5 -34.13 10.39 51.19
N VAL A 6 -35.40 10.56 50.78
CA VAL A 6 -35.92 10.02 49.52
C VAL A 6 -35.30 10.69 48.30
N ILE A 7 -35.00 11.99 48.38
CA ILE A 7 -34.41 12.75 47.26
C ILE A 7 -32.94 12.37 47.03
N VAL A 8 -32.19 12.09 48.09
CA VAL A 8 -30.79 11.65 47.98
C VAL A 8 -30.69 10.22 47.43
N ALA A 9 -31.62 9.33 47.80
CA ALA A 9 -31.67 7.96 47.27
C ALA A 9 -31.99 7.91 45.76
N LEU A 10 -32.82 8.84 45.25
CA LEU A 10 -33.13 8.91 43.81
C LEU A 10 -31.99 9.48 42.96
N MET A 11 -31.15 10.38 43.50
CA MET A 11 -30.00 10.90 42.75
C MET A 11 -28.83 9.91 42.66
N LEU A 12 -28.71 8.96 43.60
CA LEU A 12 -27.69 7.92 43.57
C LEU A 12 -27.98 6.78 42.57
N LEU A 13 -29.23 6.66 42.10
CA LEU A 13 -29.63 5.64 41.12
C LEU A 13 -29.38 6.05 39.66
N MET A 14 -29.04 7.32 39.38
CA MET A 14 -28.72 7.79 38.02
C MET A 14 -27.23 7.68 37.64
N GLN A 15 -26.38 7.15 38.53
CA GLN A 15 -24.96 6.89 38.19
C GLN A 15 -24.69 5.47 37.67
N ALA A 16 -25.75 4.67 37.44
CA ALA A 16 -25.59 3.33 36.89
C ALA A 16 -25.43 3.36 35.36
N CYS A 17 -24.21 3.00 34.93
CA CYS A 17 -23.81 2.58 33.58
C CYS A 17 -23.66 3.68 32.52
N SER A 18 -22.59 4.47 32.61
CA SER A 18 -21.88 4.80 31.37
C SER A 18 -21.23 3.51 30.85
N ALA A 19 -22.00 2.67 30.14
CA ALA A 19 -21.41 1.58 29.39
C ALA A 19 -20.30 2.20 28.52
N GLN A 20 -19.06 1.77 28.72
CA GLN A 20 -17.95 2.16 27.83
C GLN A 20 -18.44 1.87 26.42
N ARG A 21 -18.60 2.93 25.62
CA ARG A 21 -19.03 2.75 24.24
C ARG A 21 -18.04 1.79 23.59
N PRO A 22 -18.52 0.75 22.87
CA PRO A 22 -17.62 -0.12 22.14
C PRO A 22 -16.71 0.73 21.26
N TYR A 23 -15.44 0.37 21.20
CA TYR A 23 -14.45 1.09 20.41
C TYR A 23 -14.91 1.18 18.95
N SER A 24 -14.89 2.38 18.38
CA SER A 24 -15.20 2.61 16.97
C SER A 24 -13.92 2.82 16.19
N PHE A 25 -13.73 2.05 15.11
CA PHE A 25 -12.58 2.19 14.23
C PHE A 25 -12.43 3.63 13.70
N SER A 26 -11.22 4.16 13.79
CA SER A 26 -10.85 5.48 13.31
C SER A 26 -9.68 5.34 12.34
N LEU A 27 -9.89 5.73 11.08
CA LEU A 27 -8.82 5.62 10.08
C LEU A 27 -7.61 6.50 10.43
N ALA A 28 -7.84 7.66 11.04
CA ALA A 28 -6.77 8.55 11.47
C ALA A 28 -5.92 7.90 12.59
N ASP A 29 -6.55 7.23 13.55
CA ASP A 29 -5.83 6.50 14.59
C ASP A 29 -5.10 5.30 13.99
N PHE A 30 -5.69 4.62 12.98
CA PHE A 30 -5.04 3.52 12.26
C PHE A 30 -3.78 3.97 11.54
N LEU A 31 -3.86 5.04 10.75
CA LEU A 31 -2.72 5.53 9.96
C LEU A 31 -1.61 6.15 10.83
N SER A 32 -1.92 6.59 12.05
CA SER A 32 -0.95 7.15 13.00
C SER A 32 -0.41 6.13 14.01
N ALA A 33 -1.01 4.94 14.10
CA ALA A 33 -0.59 3.89 15.02
C ALA A 33 0.87 3.47 14.77
N LYS A 34 1.67 3.46 15.84
CA LYS A 34 3.05 2.97 15.80
C LYS A 34 3.09 1.46 15.55
N GLU A 35 2.18 0.75 16.21
CA GLU A 35 1.96 -0.70 16.11
C GLU A 35 0.47 -1.01 16.12
N LEU A 36 0.05 -1.97 15.32
CA LEU A 36 -1.33 -2.45 15.31
C LEU A 36 -1.55 -3.58 16.34
N PRO A 37 -2.71 -3.61 17.02
CA PRO A 37 -2.99 -4.55 18.11
C PRO A 37 -3.58 -5.89 17.62
N TYR A 38 -3.75 -6.07 16.31
CA TYR A 38 -4.49 -7.20 15.77
C TYR A 38 -3.66 -8.49 15.80
N ASP A 39 -4.27 -9.58 16.24
CA ASP A 39 -3.63 -10.90 16.40
C ASP A 39 -3.70 -11.78 15.15
N SER A 40 -3.85 -11.17 13.99
CA SER A 40 -4.01 -11.89 12.73
C SER A 40 -2.71 -12.59 12.29
N PRO A 41 -2.82 -13.82 11.74
CA PRO A 41 -1.67 -14.53 11.22
C PRO A 41 -1.14 -13.85 9.94
N PRO A 42 0.18 -13.67 9.78
CA PRO A 42 0.76 -13.10 8.57
C PRO A 42 0.30 -13.78 7.27
N GLN A 43 -0.06 -12.97 6.27
CA GLN A 43 -0.40 -13.45 4.92
C GLN A 43 0.63 -12.96 3.90
N VAL A 44 1.01 -13.78 2.93
CA VAL A 44 1.75 -13.30 1.75
C VAL A 44 0.75 -12.70 0.77
N ILE A 45 0.81 -11.38 0.58
CA ILE A 45 -0.13 -10.65 -0.28
C ILE A 45 0.41 -10.36 -1.68
N TYR A 46 1.73 -10.47 -1.87
CA TYR A 46 2.37 -10.38 -3.17
C TYR A 46 3.69 -11.15 -3.18
N ARG A 47 3.83 -12.10 -4.08
CA ARG A 47 5.06 -12.88 -4.25
C ARG A 47 5.82 -12.38 -5.47
N LEU A 48 7.10 -12.09 -5.32
CA LEU A 48 7.99 -11.81 -6.45
C LEU A 48 8.57 -13.13 -6.97
N ASP A 49 9.07 -13.95 -6.06
CA ASP A 49 9.58 -15.31 -6.30
C ASP A 49 9.56 -16.13 -5.00
N ASP A 50 10.28 -17.25 -4.98
CA ASP A 50 10.35 -18.18 -3.85
C ASP A 50 10.88 -17.55 -2.56
N HIS A 51 11.75 -16.54 -2.67
CA HIS A 51 12.46 -15.94 -1.54
C HIS A 51 12.03 -14.52 -1.23
N ARG A 52 11.46 -13.82 -2.22
CA ARG A 52 11.10 -12.40 -2.16
C ARG A 52 9.59 -12.22 -2.22
N PHE A 53 9.02 -11.61 -1.19
CA PHE A 53 7.57 -11.45 -1.07
C PHE A 53 7.17 -10.34 -0.10
N VAL A 54 5.94 -9.88 -0.23
CA VAL A 54 5.30 -8.90 0.65
C VAL A 54 4.34 -9.62 1.58
N THR A 55 4.42 -9.34 2.87
CA THR A 55 3.46 -9.81 3.87
C THR A 55 2.52 -8.70 4.31
N LEU A 56 1.28 -9.08 4.66
CA LEU A 56 0.34 -8.32 5.46
C LEU A 56 0.29 -8.95 6.85
N GLU A 57 0.51 -8.14 7.88
CA GLU A 57 0.67 -8.57 9.26
C GLU A 57 -0.09 -7.61 10.18
N ARG A 58 -0.45 -8.10 11.38
CA ARG A 58 -1.19 -7.31 12.39
C ARG A 58 -2.32 -6.51 11.76
N TYR A 59 -3.12 -7.16 10.93
CA TYR A 59 -4.18 -6.54 10.16
C TYR A 59 -5.55 -6.82 10.75
N ARG A 60 -6.44 -5.83 10.64
CA ARG A 60 -7.87 -5.95 10.98
C ARG A 60 -8.63 -6.71 9.89
N ASP A 61 -8.32 -6.35 8.65
CA ASP A 61 -8.88 -6.87 7.40
C ASP A 61 -7.84 -6.65 6.28
N CYS A 62 -8.18 -7.04 5.05
CA CYS A 62 -7.28 -6.96 3.90
C CYS A 62 -6.84 -5.55 3.47
N HIS A 63 -7.37 -4.49 4.10
CA HIS A 63 -7.09 -3.10 3.76
C HIS A 63 -6.47 -2.30 4.91
N HIS A 64 -6.43 -2.91 6.11
CA HIS A 64 -6.02 -2.26 7.33
C HIS A 64 -4.99 -3.09 8.10
N GLY A 65 -3.74 -3.08 7.65
CA GLY A 65 -2.65 -3.77 8.34
C GLY A 65 -1.29 -3.10 8.20
N GLU A 66 -0.27 -3.82 8.66
CA GLU A 66 1.14 -3.51 8.45
C GLU A 66 1.69 -4.38 7.32
N SER A 67 2.43 -3.77 6.41
CA SER A 67 3.06 -4.49 5.31
C SER A 67 4.58 -4.49 5.40
N PHE A 68 5.19 -5.61 4.98
CA PHE A 68 6.64 -5.79 4.96
C PHE A 68 7.09 -6.39 3.64
N TYR A 69 8.19 -5.88 3.09
CA TYR A 69 8.97 -6.59 2.08
C TYR A 69 9.95 -7.53 2.77
N ASN A 70 10.06 -8.75 2.26
CA ASN A 70 10.93 -9.80 2.80
C ASN A 70 11.79 -10.39 1.67
N ASP A 71 13.08 -10.57 1.94
CA ASP A 71 14.00 -11.40 1.16
C ASP A 71 14.70 -12.38 2.10
N THR A 72 14.36 -13.65 1.99
CA THR A 72 14.92 -14.70 2.85
C THR A 72 16.35 -15.08 2.51
N LYS A 73 16.81 -14.87 1.26
CA LYS A 73 18.20 -15.12 0.83
C LYS A 73 19.12 -14.02 1.34
N ALA A 74 18.70 -12.77 1.18
CA ALA A 74 19.47 -11.60 1.61
C ALA A 74 19.28 -11.28 3.11
N ARG A 75 18.35 -11.97 3.79
CA ARG A 75 17.94 -11.70 5.19
C ARG A 75 17.43 -10.26 5.37
N ILE A 76 16.71 -9.76 4.36
CA ILE A 76 16.11 -8.43 4.38
C ILE A 76 14.67 -8.56 4.88
N ARG A 77 14.32 -7.67 5.81
CA ARG A 77 12.94 -7.42 6.20
C ARG A 77 12.76 -5.92 6.38
N MET A 78 11.99 -5.32 5.47
CA MET A 78 11.75 -3.88 5.45
C MET A 78 10.26 -3.60 5.68
N ARG A 79 9.95 -2.76 6.68
CA ARG A 79 8.59 -2.29 6.92
C ARG A 79 8.19 -1.30 5.81
N ILE A 80 7.12 -1.61 5.08
CA ILE A 80 6.54 -0.73 4.05
C ILE A 80 5.69 0.35 4.73
N GLY A 81 4.85 -0.05 5.69
CA GLY A 81 4.06 0.87 6.51
C GLY A 81 2.68 0.33 6.86
N VAL A 82 1.86 1.20 7.42
CA VAL A 82 0.46 0.93 7.81
C VAL A 82 -0.48 1.50 6.75
N GLY A 83 -1.41 0.69 6.22
CA GLY A 83 -2.38 1.19 5.24
C GLY A 83 -1.70 1.60 3.93
N ARG A 84 -0.92 0.70 3.31
CA ARG A 84 -0.05 1.02 2.15
C ARG A 84 -0.28 0.09 0.96
N ILE A 85 0.66 -0.82 0.67
CA ILE A 85 0.66 -1.63 -0.56
C ILE A 85 -0.57 -2.55 -0.67
N GLU A 86 -1.12 -3.00 0.45
CA GLU A 86 -2.35 -3.82 0.51
C GLU A 86 -3.57 -3.10 -0.09
N ASN A 87 -3.49 -1.77 -0.23
CA ASN A 87 -4.55 -0.95 -0.79
C ASN A 87 -4.37 -0.67 -2.30
N PHE A 88 -3.25 -1.07 -2.92
CA PHE A 88 -3.04 -0.90 -4.35
C PHE A 88 -3.89 -1.90 -5.17
N GLN A 89 -4.71 -1.38 -6.08
CA GLN A 89 -5.69 -2.16 -6.84
C GLN A 89 -5.28 -2.43 -8.30
N GLY A 90 -4.21 -1.79 -8.77
CA GLY A 90 -3.71 -1.92 -10.13
C GLY A 90 -2.91 -3.20 -10.36
N ARG A 91 -2.13 -3.21 -11.45
CA ARG A 91 -1.22 -4.32 -11.79
C ARG A 91 0.21 -3.99 -11.38
N LEU A 92 0.91 -4.97 -10.84
CA LEU A 92 2.29 -4.86 -10.36
C LEU A 92 3.16 -5.98 -10.92
N ILE A 93 4.18 -5.62 -11.71
CA ILE A 93 5.04 -6.57 -12.40
C ILE A 93 6.51 -6.33 -12.04
N ASN A 94 7.11 -7.21 -11.24
CA ASN A 94 8.54 -7.17 -10.96
C ASN A 94 9.28 -8.20 -11.82
N SER A 95 9.76 -7.78 -12.99
CA SER A 95 10.30 -8.65 -14.06
C SER A 95 11.82 -8.55 -14.26
N ASP A 96 12.55 -7.95 -13.32
CA ASP A 96 14.01 -7.96 -13.35
C ASP A 96 14.55 -9.37 -13.03
N PRO A 97 15.19 -10.07 -13.98
CA PRO A 97 15.71 -11.42 -13.75
C PRO A 97 16.90 -11.44 -12.77
N THR A 98 17.57 -10.31 -12.56
CA THR A 98 18.67 -10.20 -11.60
C THR A 98 18.18 -10.03 -10.17
N GLY A 99 16.94 -9.57 -10.01
CA GLY A 99 16.32 -9.27 -8.73
C GLY A 99 16.82 -8.00 -8.04
N ILE A 100 17.64 -7.19 -8.71
CA ILE A 100 18.20 -5.95 -8.16
C ILE A 100 17.12 -4.86 -8.08
N ASN A 101 16.32 -4.75 -9.15
CA ASN A 101 15.27 -3.75 -9.26
C ASN A 101 13.96 -4.29 -8.71
N ILE A 102 13.39 -3.54 -7.76
CA ILE A 102 12.13 -3.89 -7.10
C ILE A 102 11.27 -2.64 -7.04
N VAL A 103 10.00 -2.76 -7.36
CA VAL A 103 9.01 -1.70 -7.20
C VAL A 103 7.78 -2.19 -6.47
N LEU A 104 7.26 -1.33 -5.59
CA LEU A 104 6.16 -1.60 -4.68
C LEU A 104 5.25 -0.36 -4.64
N PRO A 105 4.22 -0.27 -5.50
CA PRO A 105 3.28 0.83 -5.48
C PRO A 105 2.46 0.81 -4.19
N LEU A 106 2.28 1.99 -3.61
CA LEU A 106 1.45 2.16 -2.42
C LEU A 106 0.09 2.69 -2.83
N SER A 107 -0.90 2.55 -1.96
CA SER A 107 -2.12 3.34 -2.03
C SER A 107 -2.62 3.62 -0.62
N TYR A 108 -3.65 4.43 -0.48
CA TYR A 108 -4.29 4.69 0.79
C TYR A 108 -5.61 3.89 0.89
N PRO A 109 -6.01 3.46 2.09
CA PRO A 109 -7.24 2.70 2.29
C PRO A 109 -8.49 3.52 1.95
N HIS A 110 -9.57 2.80 1.65
CA HIS A 110 -10.89 3.39 1.51
C HIS A 110 -11.70 3.26 2.82
N PRO A 111 -12.45 4.30 3.23
CA PRO A 111 -12.49 5.66 2.70
C PRO A 111 -11.38 6.53 3.30
N ILE A 112 -10.67 7.33 2.50
CA ILE A 112 -9.74 8.35 2.99
C ILE A 112 -10.20 9.75 2.59
N SER A 113 -9.96 10.73 3.46
CA SER A 113 -10.13 12.14 3.13
C SER A 113 -8.79 12.70 2.63
N CYS A 114 -8.80 13.19 1.39
CA CYS A 114 -7.71 13.98 0.81
C CYS A 114 -8.06 15.47 0.91
N GLY A 115 -7.06 16.33 1.10
CA GLY A 115 -7.25 17.78 1.03
C GLY A 115 -7.58 18.25 -0.39
N ASP A 116 -7.78 19.57 -0.56
CA ASP A 116 -8.25 20.17 -1.82
C ASP A 116 -7.35 19.90 -3.05
N ARG A 117 -6.08 19.54 -2.83
CA ARG A 117 -5.11 19.22 -3.90
C ARG A 117 -5.04 17.73 -4.24
N GLY A 118 -5.89 16.92 -3.62
CA GLY A 118 -5.80 15.46 -3.65
C GLY A 118 -4.65 14.93 -2.80
N CYS A 119 -4.62 13.61 -2.62
CA CYS A 119 -3.53 12.88 -2.04
C CYS A 119 -2.43 12.65 -3.08
N THR A 120 -1.19 12.83 -2.65
CA THR A 120 0.00 12.38 -3.38
C THR A 120 0.32 10.95 -2.96
N VAL A 121 0.35 10.05 -3.94
CA VAL A 121 0.57 8.62 -3.73
C VAL A 121 1.91 8.21 -4.36
N PRO A 122 2.85 7.70 -3.54
CA PRO A 122 4.14 7.24 -4.03
C PRO A 122 4.14 5.74 -4.30
N LEU A 123 5.17 5.31 -5.02
CA LEU A 123 5.66 3.94 -5.03
C LEU A 123 7.04 3.91 -4.35
N LEU A 124 7.38 2.77 -3.77
CA LEU A 124 8.76 2.47 -3.37
C LEU A 124 9.48 1.82 -4.54
N TYR A 125 10.74 2.19 -4.78
CA TYR A 125 11.63 1.48 -5.68
C TYR A 125 12.99 1.25 -5.05
N SER A 126 13.61 0.13 -5.41
CA SER A 126 14.97 -0.26 -5.07
C SER A 126 15.75 -0.51 -6.35
N SER A 127 17.04 -0.18 -6.33
CA SER A 127 18.02 -0.54 -7.36
C SER A 127 19.26 -1.23 -6.77
N ASP A 128 19.13 -1.81 -5.57
CA ASP A 128 20.20 -2.47 -4.81
C ASP A 128 19.75 -3.82 -4.21
N GLY A 129 18.70 -4.45 -4.77
CA GLY A 129 18.18 -5.74 -4.30
C GLY A 129 17.28 -5.65 -3.06
N GLY A 130 16.78 -4.46 -2.72
CA GLY A 130 15.86 -4.23 -1.61
C GLY A 130 16.55 -3.86 -0.31
N ILE A 131 17.84 -3.52 -0.35
CA ILE A 131 18.60 -3.03 0.81
C ILE A 131 18.10 -1.64 1.17
N THR A 132 17.90 -0.79 0.16
CA THR A 132 17.31 0.54 0.33
C THR A 132 16.13 0.75 -0.62
N PHE A 133 15.16 1.53 -0.15
CA PHE A 133 14.02 1.93 -0.96
C PHE A 133 13.90 3.45 -0.99
N HIS A 134 13.64 3.97 -2.18
CA HIS A 134 13.39 5.37 -2.45
C HIS A 134 11.92 5.57 -2.86
N LEU A 135 11.42 6.79 -2.67
CA LEU A 135 10.05 7.15 -3.06
C LEU A 135 10.04 7.81 -4.44
N LEU A 136 9.08 7.41 -5.26
CA LEU A 136 8.72 8.10 -6.49
C LEU A 136 7.21 8.36 -6.50
N THR A 137 6.81 9.61 -6.71
CA THR A 137 5.39 9.95 -6.87
C THR A 137 4.90 9.46 -8.23
N TYR A 138 3.91 8.56 -8.24
CA TYR A 138 3.29 8.08 -9.47
C TYR A 138 1.88 8.64 -9.70
N MET A 139 1.19 9.03 -8.62
CA MET A 139 -0.16 9.59 -8.65
C MET A 139 -0.23 10.84 -7.74
N PRO A 140 0.04 12.04 -8.28
CA PRO A 140 0.23 13.25 -7.47
C PRO A 140 -1.08 13.89 -6.94
N HIS A 141 -2.22 13.65 -7.61
CA HIS A 141 -3.48 14.36 -7.37
C HIS A 141 -4.70 13.43 -7.39
N SER A 142 -4.76 12.47 -6.47
CA SER A 142 -5.90 11.55 -6.38
C SER A 142 -6.82 11.89 -5.21
N PHE A 143 -8.13 11.93 -5.47
CA PHE A 143 -9.15 12.07 -4.42
C PHE A 143 -9.65 10.72 -3.91
N ARG A 144 -9.44 9.65 -4.68
CA ARG A 144 -9.86 8.29 -4.35
C ARG A 144 -8.72 7.32 -4.63
N PRO A 145 -7.60 7.42 -3.90
CA PRO A 145 -6.36 6.70 -4.22
C PRO A 145 -6.53 5.19 -4.31
N PHE A 146 -7.35 4.60 -3.43
CA PHE A 146 -7.73 3.19 -3.51
C PHE A 146 -8.30 2.84 -4.90
N GLU A 147 -9.32 3.58 -5.36
CA GLU A 147 -9.98 3.31 -6.64
C GLU A 147 -9.16 3.72 -7.85
N ASP A 148 -8.57 4.91 -7.80
CA ASP A 148 -7.77 5.46 -8.88
C ASP A 148 -6.57 4.59 -9.21
N SER A 149 -6.04 3.86 -8.22
CA SER A 149 -4.91 2.94 -8.42
C SER A 149 -5.22 1.78 -9.37
N LYS A 150 -6.50 1.43 -9.59
CA LYS A 150 -6.93 0.39 -10.57
C LYS A 150 -6.44 0.67 -11.98
N ARG A 151 -6.33 1.95 -12.34
CA ARG A 151 -5.93 2.42 -13.66
C ARG A 151 -4.44 2.29 -13.96
N TYR A 152 -3.65 1.82 -12.99
CA TYR A 152 -2.20 1.78 -13.11
C TYR A 152 -1.68 0.37 -13.34
N THR A 153 -0.74 0.25 -14.28
CA THR A 153 0.20 -0.86 -14.35
C THR A 153 1.59 -0.35 -14.03
N ILE A 154 2.19 -0.86 -12.96
CA ILE A 154 3.54 -0.52 -12.51
C ILE A 154 4.43 -1.73 -12.79
N ALA A 155 5.51 -1.52 -13.56
CA ALA A 155 6.41 -2.62 -13.92
C ALA A 155 7.88 -2.22 -13.77
N ALA A 156 8.71 -3.15 -13.29
CA ALA A 156 10.16 -3.00 -13.26
C ALA A 156 10.84 -4.11 -14.07
N THR A 157 11.90 -3.73 -14.78
CA THR A 157 12.81 -4.63 -15.50
C THR A 157 14.24 -4.40 -15.00
N LYS A 158 15.21 -5.09 -15.60
CA LYS A 158 16.64 -4.85 -15.34
C LYS A 158 17.08 -3.40 -15.59
N GLU A 159 16.40 -2.67 -16.48
CA GLU A 159 16.86 -1.35 -16.94
C GLU A 159 15.87 -0.22 -16.68
N LYS A 160 14.59 -0.53 -16.45
CA LYS A 160 13.52 0.47 -16.48
C LYS A 160 12.43 0.19 -15.46
N LEU A 161 11.87 1.26 -14.93
CA LEU A 161 10.58 1.31 -14.25
C LEU A 161 9.57 1.94 -15.21
N PHE A 162 8.41 1.32 -15.36
CA PHE A 162 7.29 1.80 -16.14
C PHE A 162 6.11 2.13 -15.23
N VAL A 163 5.57 3.33 -15.39
CA VAL A 163 4.30 3.75 -14.80
C VAL A 163 3.33 3.98 -15.95
N ALA A 164 2.46 3.00 -16.19
CA ALA A 164 1.44 3.07 -17.23
C ALA A 164 0.08 3.38 -16.61
N GLN A 165 -0.64 4.32 -17.20
CA GLN A 165 -1.94 4.79 -16.71
C GLN A 165 -2.95 4.85 -17.86
N VAL A 166 -4.13 4.28 -17.64
CA VAL A 166 -5.29 4.47 -18.53
C VAL A 166 -6.18 5.63 -18.04
N ASP A 167 -6.98 6.18 -18.95
CA ASP A 167 -7.86 7.29 -18.63
C ASP A 167 -9.01 6.89 -17.72
N TYR A 168 -9.56 7.87 -17.00
CA TYR A 168 -10.72 7.62 -16.15
C TYR A 168 -11.95 7.34 -17.02
N GLY A 169 -12.62 6.22 -16.79
CA GLY A 169 -13.79 5.81 -17.56
C GLY A 169 -13.46 5.11 -18.89
N ASP A 170 -12.17 4.96 -19.22
CA ASP A 170 -11.69 4.17 -20.35
C ASP A 170 -10.57 3.23 -19.89
N GLU A 171 -10.93 2.27 -19.04
CA GLU A 171 -9.96 1.35 -18.41
C GLU A 171 -9.31 0.38 -19.43
N ASP A 172 -9.93 0.21 -20.59
CA ASP A 172 -9.42 -0.58 -21.73
C ASP A 172 -8.68 0.28 -22.77
N GLY A 173 -8.57 1.59 -22.53
CA GLY A 173 -7.92 2.54 -23.41
C GLY A 173 -6.41 2.33 -23.56
N ASP A 174 -5.78 3.07 -24.48
CA ASP A 174 -4.33 3.02 -24.70
C ASP A 174 -3.59 3.71 -23.55
N PRO A 175 -2.81 3.00 -22.71
CA PRO A 175 -2.17 3.61 -21.56
C PRO A 175 -1.11 4.64 -21.95
N TYR A 176 -1.08 5.77 -21.25
CA TYR A 176 0.06 6.66 -21.24
C TYR A 176 1.15 6.12 -20.30
N VAL A 177 2.36 5.95 -20.81
CA VAL A 177 3.47 5.33 -20.09
C VAL A 177 4.56 6.36 -19.81
N LYS A 178 4.99 6.45 -18.55
CA LYS A 178 6.24 7.09 -18.13
C LYS A 178 7.26 6.01 -17.85
N GLU A 179 8.45 6.13 -18.44
CA GLU A 179 9.57 5.23 -18.14
C GLU A 179 10.72 5.97 -17.45
N TYR A 180 11.26 5.33 -16.42
CA TYR A 180 12.37 5.81 -15.61
C TYR A 180 13.55 4.85 -15.73
N PRO A 181 14.79 5.35 -15.81
CA PRO A 181 15.99 4.51 -15.80
C PRO A 181 16.15 3.81 -14.44
N LEU A 182 16.44 2.52 -14.42
CA LEU A 182 16.85 1.80 -13.22
C LEU A 182 18.30 1.35 -13.39
N LEU A 183 19.21 2.17 -12.85
CA LEU A 183 20.63 1.87 -12.77
C LEU A 183 20.97 1.54 -11.31
N PRO A 184 22.01 0.74 -11.05
CA PRO A 184 22.44 0.46 -9.68
C PRO A 184 22.62 1.74 -8.86
N ASN A 185 21.99 1.79 -7.68
CA ASN A 185 22.02 2.92 -6.75
C ASN A 185 21.50 4.26 -7.31
N ILE A 186 20.64 4.24 -8.34
CA ILE A 186 20.06 5.47 -8.88
C ILE A 186 19.06 6.10 -7.90
N ASP A 187 19.13 7.41 -7.77
CA ASP A 187 18.14 8.23 -7.08
C ASP A 187 17.37 9.04 -8.12
N LEU A 188 16.14 8.60 -8.43
CA LEU A 188 15.22 9.22 -9.38
C LEU A 188 14.73 10.61 -8.97
N SER A 189 15.00 11.05 -7.74
CA SER A 189 14.72 12.43 -7.30
C SER A 189 15.84 13.42 -7.67
N LYS A 190 17.00 12.92 -8.08
CA LYS A 190 18.17 13.72 -8.47
C LYS A 190 18.30 13.82 -9.98
N PRO A 191 19.05 14.83 -10.49
CA PRO A 191 19.42 14.89 -11.89
C PRO A 191 20.08 13.58 -12.34
N TYR A 192 19.68 13.09 -13.51
CA TYR A 192 20.23 11.84 -14.03
C TYR A 192 21.70 12.00 -14.49
N PRO A 193 22.48 10.92 -14.46
CA PRO A 193 23.82 10.92 -15.05
C PRO A 193 23.81 11.36 -16.52
N PRO A 194 24.90 11.94 -17.04
CA PRO A 194 25.00 12.32 -18.44
C PRO A 194 24.63 11.18 -19.40
N GLY A 195 23.76 11.47 -20.38
CA GLY A 195 23.28 10.48 -21.36
C GLY A 195 22.10 9.63 -20.89
N VAL A 196 21.74 9.66 -19.60
CA VAL A 196 20.60 8.94 -19.04
C VAL A 196 19.35 9.82 -19.10
N ARG A 197 18.25 9.25 -19.60
CA ARG A 197 16.98 9.98 -19.77
C ARG A 197 15.78 9.10 -19.41
N SER A 198 14.75 9.75 -18.87
CA SER A 198 13.38 9.23 -18.85
C SER A 198 12.70 9.53 -20.19
N SER A 199 11.61 8.84 -20.47
CA SER A 199 10.77 9.17 -21.62
C SER A 199 9.31 8.86 -21.33
N THR A 200 8.44 9.31 -22.24
CA THR A 200 7.02 9.06 -22.16
C THR A 200 6.47 8.68 -23.52
N PHE A 201 5.50 7.77 -23.56
CA PHE A 201 4.90 7.29 -24.81
C PHE A 201 3.53 6.68 -24.55
N MET A 202 2.70 6.62 -25.59
CA MET A 202 1.49 5.80 -25.61
C MET A 202 1.86 4.32 -25.81
N ALA A 203 1.26 3.40 -25.06
CA ALA A 203 1.64 1.98 -25.12
C ALA A 203 1.50 1.38 -26.54
N SER A 204 0.53 1.84 -27.33
CA SER A 204 0.37 1.47 -28.75
C SER A 204 1.60 1.75 -29.62
N LYS A 205 2.47 2.70 -29.23
CA LYS A 205 3.74 2.97 -29.92
C LYS A 205 4.81 1.92 -29.66
N ARG A 206 4.63 1.08 -28.62
CA ARG A 206 5.51 -0.05 -28.30
C ARG A 206 4.67 -1.29 -27.99
N PRO A 207 4.02 -1.88 -29.00
CA PRO A 207 3.10 -3.00 -28.81
C PRO A 207 3.76 -4.17 -28.07
N GLY A 208 3.04 -4.70 -27.08
CA GLY A 208 3.46 -5.87 -26.32
C GLY A 208 4.56 -5.63 -25.29
N LEU A 209 5.01 -4.38 -25.09
CA LEU A 209 6.02 -4.06 -24.08
C LEU A 209 5.61 -4.57 -22.69
N LEU A 210 4.46 -4.13 -22.18
CA LEU A 210 3.97 -4.51 -20.84
C LEU A 210 3.39 -5.93 -20.82
N SER A 211 2.77 -6.39 -21.91
CA SER A 211 2.12 -7.71 -21.95
C SER A 211 3.10 -8.88 -22.02
N LYS A 212 4.38 -8.64 -22.31
CA LYS A 212 5.46 -9.65 -22.25
C LYS A 212 6.14 -9.73 -20.89
N LEU A 213 5.97 -8.72 -20.02
CA LEU A 213 6.60 -8.70 -18.71
C LEU A 213 5.86 -9.62 -17.74
N ARG A 214 6.59 -10.39 -16.93
CA ARG A 214 6.04 -11.28 -15.92
C ARG A 214 6.88 -11.20 -14.66
N THR A 215 6.20 -11.16 -13.51
CA THR A 215 6.82 -11.45 -12.23
C THR A 215 7.20 -12.94 -12.22
N PRO A 216 8.38 -13.35 -11.71
CA PRO A 216 8.77 -14.76 -11.69
C PRO A 216 7.76 -15.71 -11.04
N SER A 217 7.08 -15.27 -9.99
CA SER A 217 5.98 -16.01 -9.33
C SER A 217 4.71 -16.15 -10.19
N GLY A 218 4.60 -15.40 -11.28
CA GLY A 218 3.38 -15.22 -12.07
C GLY A 218 2.37 -14.22 -11.49
N GLN A 219 2.54 -13.77 -10.24
CA GLN A 219 1.61 -12.86 -9.59
C GLN A 219 1.77 -11.43 -10.11
N ASP A 220 0.65 -10.80 -10.51
CA ASP A 220 0.63 -9.43 -11.01
C ASP A 220 -0.36 -8.50 -10.30
N ARG A 221 -0.98 -8.98 -9.21
CA ARG A 221 -1.89 -8.21 -8.35
C ARG A 221 -1.63 -8.49 -6.88
N ILE A 222 -1.96 -7.51 -6.04
CA ILE A 222 -2.00 -7.70 -4.59
C ILE A 222 -3.27 -8.48 -4.27
N THR A 223 -3.13 -9.56 -3.50
CA THR A 223 -4.24 -10.45 -3.16
C THR A 223 -4.19 -10.79 -1.68
N CYS A 224 -5.33 -10.78 -0.99
CA CYS A 224 -5.44 -11.13 0.42
C CYS A 224 -6.63 -12.07 0.62
N ASP A 225 -6.47 -13.08 1.46
CA ASP A 225 -7.54 -13.98 1.85
C ASP A 225 -8.38 -13.33 2.95
N ALA A 226 -9.54 -12.80 2.55
CA ALA A 226 -10.48 -12.13 3.44
C ALA A 226 -11.21 -13.06 4.42
N SER A 227 -11.07 -14.39 4.25
CA SER A 227 -11.59 -15.37 5.22
C SER A 227 -10.73 -15.46 6.48
N ILE A 228 -9.44 -15.10 6.38
CA ILE A 228 -8.50 -15.12 7.51
C ILE A 228 -8.59 -13.79 8.25
N LYS A 229 -9.20 -13.80 9.43
CA LYS A 229 -9.45 -12.60 10.26
C LYS A 229 -8.80 -12.72 11.64
N PRO A 230 -8.42 -11.60 12.27
CA PRO A 230 -8.02 -11.61 13.67
C PRO A 230 -9.19 -12.04 14.56
N THR A 231 -8.88 -12.52 15.75
CA THR A 231 -9.90 -12.78 16.79
C THR A 231 -10.34 -11.48 17.48
N ASN A 232 -9.54 -10.40 17.36
CA ASN A 232 -9.74 -9.12 18.01
C ASN A 232 -9.90 -7.91 17.04
N PRO A 233 -10.80 -7.94 16.04
CA PRO A 233 -10.91 -6.89 15.01
C PRO A 233 -11.32 -5.50 15.55
N ASP A 234 -11.85 -5.44 16.77
CA ASP A 234 -12.26 -4.19 17.45
C ASP A 234 -11.30 -3.80 18.58
N ALA A 235 -10.09 -4.36 18.58
CA ALA A 235 -9.05 -3.98 19.53
C ALA A 235 -8.73 -2.47 19.40
N PRO A 236 -8.64 -1.73 20.52
CA PRO A 236 -8.42 -0.30 20.49
C PRO A 236 -7.02 0.04 19.96
N LEU A 237 -6.96 1.01 19.05
CA LEU A 237 -5.69 1.54 18.55
C LEU A 237 -5.06 2.46 19.60
N VAL A 238 -3.82 2.17 19.98
CA VAL A 238 -3.05 2.97 20.94
C VAL A 238 -2.41 4.13 20.17
N ARG A 239 -2.62 5.36 20.65
CA ARG A 239 -1.95 6.56 20.14
C ARG A 239 -0.53 6.69 20.68
#